data_AF-A0A0R3T7H7-F1
#
_entry.id   AF-A0A0R3T7H7-F1
#
_cell.length_a   1.000
_cell.length_b   1.000
_cell.length_c   1.000
_cell.angle_alpha   90.00
_cell.angle_beta   90.00
_cell.angle_gamma   90.00
#
_symmetry.space_group_name_H-M   'P 1'
#
loop_
_entity.id
_entity.type
_entity.pdbx_description
1 polymer ?
#
loop_
_entity_poly.entity_id
_entity_poly.type
_entity_poly.pdbx_seq_one_letter_code
_entity_poly.pdbx_strand_id
1 'polypeptide(L)'
;MLRQTPILPPTVVDQIRLWELERERFLAQDGCLYEQFTKNTDFEMVRDYAKSRNYLLWECPERRLMVVSKAGHEDVRAFWKQKRSP
;
A
#
# COMPACT_ATOMS: atom_id res chain seq x y z
N MET A 1 -19.04 -40.68 -11.21
CA MET A 1 -19.16 -39.21 -11.05
C MET A 1 -19.36 -38.60 -12.43
N LEU A 2 -20.51 -37.98 -12.69
CA LEU A 2 -20.76 -37.31 -13.97
C LEU A 2 -19.79 -36.13 -14.10
N ARG A 3 -18.90 -36.18 -15.10
CA ARG A 3 -18.08 -35.02 -15.47
C ARG A 3 -19.04 -33.95 -15.99
N GLN A 4 -19.33 -32.95 -15.16
CA GLN A 4 -20.06 -31.78 -15.61
C GLN A 4 -19.27 -31.17 -16.76
N THR A 5 -19.80 -31.29 -17.97
CA THR A 5 -19.18 -30.69 -19.15
C THR A 5 -19.50 -29.21 -19.06
N PRO A 6 -18.49 -28.33 -18.90
CA PRO A 6 -18.76 -26.91 -18.76
C PRO A 6 -19.44 -26.39 -20.03
N ILE A 7 -20.40 -25.49 -19.87
CA ILE A 7 -21.16 -24.88 -20.99
C ILE A 7 -20.21 -24.13 -21.94
N LEU A 8 -19.11 -23.59 -21.42
CA LEU A 8 -18.09 -22.89 -22.16
C LEU A 8 -16.78 -23.69 -22.17
N PRO A 9 -16.03 -23.70 -23.29
CA PRO A 9 -14.69 -24.25 -23.31
C PRO A 9 -13.79 -23.54 -22.28
N PRO A 10 -13.06 -24.26 -21.42
CA PRO A 10 -12.25 -23.67 -20.35
C PRO A 10 -11.20 -22.70 -20.89
N THR A 11 -10.63 -22.99 -22.06
CA THR A 11 -9.64 -22.13 -22.71
C THR A 11 -10.19 -20.76 -23.07
N VAL A 12 -11.45 -20.67 -23.50
CA VAL A 12 -12.07 -19.38 -23.84
C VAL A 12 -12.27 -18.54 -22.58
N VAL A 13 -12.72 -19.16 -21.49
CA VAL A 13 -12.88 -18.51 -20.19
C VAL A 13 -11.54 -18.00 -19.67
N ASP A 14 -10.50 -18.83 -19.74
CA ASP A 14 -9.16 -18.47 -19.27
C ASP A 14 -8.57 -17.32 -20.08
N GLN A 15 -8.71 -17.32 -21.42
CA GLN A 15 -8.19 -16.24 -22.26
C GLN A 15 -8.87 -14.89 -21.95
N ILE A 16 -10.18 -14.88 -21.74
CA ILE A 16 -10.91 -13.66 -21.34
C ILE A 16 -10.41 -13.16 -19.98
N ARG A 17 -10.19 -14.07 -19.02
CA ARG A 17 -9.67 -13.71 -17.70
C ARG A 17 -8.24 -13.16 -17.77
N LEU A 18 -7.39 -13.74 -18.62
CA LEU A 18 -6.04 -13.22 -18.85
C LEU A 18 -6.09 -11.82 -19.44
N TRP A 19 -6.97 -11.56 -20.42
CA TRP A 19 -7.16 -10.21 -20.97
C TRP A 19 -7.65 -9.20 -19.93
N GLU A 20 -8.54 -9.62 -19.02
CA GLU A 20 -8.96 -8.79 -17.90
C GLU A 20 -7.78 -8.43 -16.99
N LEU A 21 -6.98 -9.42 -16.61
CA LEU A 21 -5.77 -9.21 -15.79
C LEU A 21 -4.70 -8.35 -16.49
N GLU A 22 -4.58 -8.45 -17.81
CA GLU A 22 -3.67 -7.61 -18.61
C GLU A 22 -4.06 -6.12 -18.60
N ARG A 23 -5.36 -5.83 -18.44
CA ARG A 23 -5.89 -4.47 -18.30
C ARG A 23 -5.72 -3.96 -16.86
N GLU A 24 -5.87 -4.80 -15.86
CA GLU A 24 -5.82 -4.43 -14.43
C GLU A 24 -4.43 -4.62 -13.80
N ARG A 25 -3.35 -4.23 -14.51
CA ARG A 25 -1.97 -4.41 -14.02
C ARG A 25 -1.51 -3.42 -12.97
N PHE A 26 -2.22 -2.30 -12.82
CA PHE A 26 -1.83 -1.22 -11.92
C PHE A 26 -2.98 -0.82 -11.01
N LEU A 27 -2.66 -0.68 -9.72
CA LEU A 27 -3.52 -0.04 -8.74
C LEU A 27 -2.91 1.33 -8.43
N ALA A 28 -3.66 2.39 -8.71
CA ALA A 28 -3.27 3.75 -8.35
C ALA A 28 -3.87 4.09 -6.98
N GLN A 29 -3.04 4.63 -6.08
CA GLN A 29 -3.48 5.08 -4.78
C GLN A 29 -2.80 6.40 -4.43
N ASP A 30 -3.61 7.38 -4.04
CA ASP A 30 -3.09 8.69 -3.63
C ASP A 30 -2.43 8.61 -2.24
N GLY A 31 -1.21 9.13 -2.17
CA GLY A 31 -0.43 9.16 -0.93
C GLY A 31 0.54 10.33 -0.85
N CYS A 32 1.11 10.48 0.34
CA CYS A 32 2.17 11.44 0.64
C CYS A 32 3.46 10.68 0.91
N LEU A 33 4.54 11.06 0.22
CA LEU A 33 5.88 10.54 0.46
C LEU A 33 6.49 11.23 1.68
N TYR A 34 7.03 10.44 2.59
CA TYR A 34 7.84 10.88 3.71
C TYR A 34 9.26 10.39 3.48
N GLU A 35 10.20 11.32 3.54
CA GLU A 35 11.61 11.08 3.26
C GLU A 35 12.49 11.95 4.16
N GLN A 36 13.81 11.84 4.03
CA GLN A 36 14.80 12.67 4.74
C GLN A 36 14.72 12.59 6.27
N PHE A 37 14.36 11.42 6.82
CA PHE A 37 14.47 11.17 8.25
C PHE A 37 15.93 11.26 8.72
N THR A 38 16.19 12.12 9.71
CA THR A 38 17.52 12.35 10.28
C THR A 38 18.00 11.15 11.11
N LYS A 39 17.11 10.53 11.89
CA LYS A 39 17.42 9.36 12.72
C LYS A 39 16.60 8.16 12.27
N ASN A 40 17.19 6.97 12.37
CA ASN A 40 16.48 5.73 12.09
C ASN A 40 15.31 5.50 13.07
N THR A 41 15.50 5.85 14.34
CA THR A 41 14.46 5.77 15.38
C THR A 41 13.23 6.62 15.05
N ASP A 42 13.44 7.79 14.43
CA ASP A 42 12.34 8.69 14.07
C ASP A 42 11.51 8.09 12.92
N PHE A 43 12.20 7.48 11.94
CA PHE A 43 11.56 6.74 10.85
C PHE A 43 10.74 5.57 11.39
N GLU A 44 11.33 4.71 12.23
CA GLU A 44 10.65 3.54 12.80
C GLU A 44 9.42 3.96 13.62
N MET A 45 9.53 4.99 14.45
CA MET A 45 8.41 5.50 15.25
C MET A 45 7.24 5.97 14.38
N VAL A 46 7.51 6.77 13.34
CA VAL A 46 6.47 7.31 12.45
C VAL A 46 5.87 6.20 11.58
N ARG A 47 6.71 5.27 11.10
CA ARG A 47 6.27 4.07 10.38
C ARG A 47 5.34 3.23 11.22
N ASP A 48 5.73 2.89 12.45
CA ASP A 48 4.95 2.00 13.32
C ASP A 48 3.62 2.63 13.69
N TYR A 49 3.59 3.95 13.94
CA TYR A 49 2.35 4.70 14.11
C TYR A 49 1.45 4.59 12.88
N ALA A 50 1.96 4.91 11.68
CA ALA A 50 1.18 4.85 10.44
C ALA A 50 0.68 3.42 10.13
N LYS A 51 1.50 2.40 10.41
CA LYS A 51 1.17 0.98 10.23
C LYS A 51 0.06 0.55 11.19
N SER A 52 0.14 0.94 12.47
CA SER A 52 -0.88 0.61 13.48
C SER A 52 -2.27 1.21 13.17
N ARG A 53 -2.31 2.32 12.44
CA ARG A 53 -3.55 3.00 12.02
C ARG A 53 -3.99 2.63 10.61
N ASN A 54 -3.32 1.68 9.96
CA ASN A 54 -3.57 1.27 8.59
C ASN A 54 -3.49 2.43 7.56
N TYR A 55 -2.62 3.40 7.84
CA TYR A 55 -2.36 4.53 6.93
C TYR A 55 -1.13 4.30 6.05
N LEU A 56 -0.26 3.34 6.39
CA LEU A 56 0.94 3.02 5.63
C LEU A 56 0.60 2.28 4.33
N LEU A 57 0.95 2.87 3.19
CA LEU A 57 0.76 2.26 1.87
C LEU A 57 1.99 1.48 1.41
N TRP A 58 3.18 2.02 1.69
CA TRP A 58 4.44 1.42 1.30
C TRP A 58 5.59 1.89 2.20
N GLU A 59 6.62 1.07 2.37
CA GLU A 59 7.82 1.39 3.14
C GLU A 59 9.10 0.84 2.48
N CYS A 60 10.22 1.54 2.66
CA CYS A 60 11.58 1.09 2.35
C CYS A 60 12.52 1.53 3.48
N PRO A 61 12.74 0.64 4.47
CA PRO A 61 13.57 0.93 5.64
C PRO A 61 15.03 1.30 5.30
N GLU A 62 15.61 0.67 4.28
CA GLU A 62 17.01 0.88 3.87
C GLU A 62 17.27 2.33 3.46
N ARG A 63 16.27 2.96 2.83
CA ARG A 63 16.32 4.36 2.38
C ARG A 63 15.57 5.31 3.31
N ARG A 64 14.93 4.80 4.37
CA ARG A 64 14.01 5.54 5.26
C ARG A 64 12.95 6.29 4.47
N LEU A 65 12.29 5.58 3.56
CA LEU A 65 11.17 6.10 2.78
C LEU A 65 9.88 5.42 3.19
N MET A 66 8.79 6.17 3.24
CA MET A 66 7.47 5.60 3.42
C MET A 66 6.42 6.43 2.70
N VAL A 67 5.39 5.78 2.20
CA VAL A 67 4.22 6.43 1.60
C VAL A 67 3.03 6.22 2.54
N VAL A 68 2.43 7.31 2.98
CA VAL A 68 1.22 7.31 3.82
C VAL A 68 0.03 7.69 2.95
N SER A 69 -1.13 7.10 3.21
CA SER A 69 -2.38 7.46 2.54
C SER A 69 -2.70 8.95 2.72
N LYS A 70 -3.33 9.55 1.71
CA LYS A 70 -3.76 10.96 1.78
C LYS A 70 -4.68 11.24 2.98
N ALA A 71 -5.54 10.28 3.33
CA ALA A 71 -6.43 10.38 4.49
C ALA A 71 -5.68 10.39 5.83
N GLY A 72 -4.59 9.61 5.95
CA GLY A 72 -3.78 9.55 7.17
C GLY A 72 -2.71 10.63 7.29
N HIS A 73 -2.51 11.47 6.27
CA HIS A 73 -1.42 12.44 6.24
C HIS A 73 -1.47 13.42 7.42
N GLU A 74 -2.63 14.02 7.70
CA GLU A 74 -2.76 15.01 8.77
C GLU A 74 -2.57 14.38 10.16
N ASP A 75 -3.05 13.15 10.37
CA ASP A 75 -2.88 12.40 11.63
C ASP A 75 -1.41 12.09 11.90
N VAL A 76 -0.69 11.58 10.91
CA VAL A 76 0.74 11.26 11.03
C VAL A 76 1.55 12.53 11.24
N ARG A 77 1.19 13.63 10.57
CA ARG A 77 1.83 14.94 10.75
C ARG A 77 1.58 15.50 12.16
N ALA A 78 0.38 15.36 12.69
CA ALA A 78 0.04 15.77 14.05
C ALA A 78 0.81 14.95 15.09
N PHE A 79 0.86 13.63 14.92
CA PHE A 79 1.66 12.73 15.77
C PHE A 79 3.14 13.13 15.81
N TRP A 80 3.73 13.39 14.63
CA TRP A 80 5.13 13.81 14.55
C TRP A 80 5.38 15.16 15.25
N LYS A 81 4.50 16.14 15.07
CA LYS A 81 4.59 17.43 15.77
C LYS A 81 4.53 17.27 17.29
N GLN A 82 3.64 16.42 17.79
CA GLN A 82 3.51 16.16 19.24
C GLN A 82 4.79 15.55 19.83
N LYS A 83 5.42 14.61 19.11
CA LYS A 83 6.65 13.95 19.56
C LYS A 83 7.90 14.81 19.43
N ARG A 84 7.88 15.81 18.53
CA ARG A 84 8.99 16.76 18.32
C ARG A 84 8.87 18.06 19.12
N SER A 85 7.72 18.28 19.76
CA SER A 85 7.57 19.39 20.70
C SER A 85 8.52 19.17 21.90
N PRO A 86 9.22 20.22 22.37
CA PRO A 86 10.16 20.12 23.49
C PRO A 86 9.48 19.67 24.78
#